data_AF-A0A7Y9LD21-F1
#
_entry.id   AF-A0A7Y9LD21-F1
#
_cell.length_a   1.000
_cell.length_b   1.000
_cell.length_c   1.000
_cell.angle_alpha   90.00
_cell.angle_beta   90.00
_cell.angle_gamma   90.00
#
_symmetry.space_group_name_H-M   'P 1'
#
loop_
_entity.id
_entity.type
_entity.pdbx_description
1 polymer ?
#
loop_
_entity_poly.entity_id
_entity_poly.type
_entity_poly.pdbx_seq_one_letter_code
_entity_poly.pdbx_strand_id
1 'polypeptide(L)'
;MTEDADFKQLVRERMARTGENYTQARAALRPDEPSPTQPTATQHVAPQLAAAGPRDQGDPGEATEMSEPTARVETDERVEPDPRFGSGDWAGAGIEDVTDEQAEPSGPEQPASLSVAAYLDVEPTLSIDDLIMLGSLGISPAAFADARAAWPGITLDDVAGLHSMGISAEVIRDWHTIDPSAPLEEIMGAVSVGLTPALFRSYRERFADLTIDRAIALHSIGLTG
;
A
#
# COMPACT_ATOMS: atom_id res chain seq x y z
N MET A 1 18.75 10.04 40.07
CA MET A 1 18.64 9.56 38.68
C MET A 1 17.19 9.75 38.22
N THR A 2 16.74 11.00 38.09
CA THR A 2 15.30 11.33 37.88
C THR A 2 15.06 12.44 36.86
N GLU A 3 16.09 13.22 36.52
CA GLU A 3 15.96 14.39 35.66
C GLU A 3 15.46 14.08 34.23
N ASP A 4 15.78 12.89 33.70
CA ASP A 4 15.36 12.49 32.34
C ASP A 4 13.88 12.04 32.28
N ALA A 5 13.36 11.46 33.37
CA ALA A 5 11.97 11.05 33.47
C ALA A 5 11.05 12.28 33.59
N ASP A 6 11.45 13.22 34.44
CA ASP A 6 10.73 14.49 34.63
C ASP A 6 10.69 15.31 33.33
N PHE A 7 11.80 15.34 32.58
CA PHE A 7 11.87 16.03 31.30
C PHE A 7 10.91 15.42 30.25
N LYS A 8 10.83 14.10 30.14
CA LYS A 8 9.89 13.43 29.22
C LYS A 8 8.43 13.73 29.56
N GLN A 9 8.11 13.84 30.85
CA GLN A 9 6.77 14.17 31.31
C GLN A 9 6.38 15.60 30.91
N LEU A 10 7.30 16.56 31.05
CA LEU A 10 7.11 17.94 30.60
C LEU A 10 6.91 18.06 29.08
N VAL A 11 7.68 17.29 28.29
CA VAL A 11 7.51 17.27 26.82
C VAL A 11 6.12 16.73 26.45
N ARG A 12 5.68 15.63 27.08
CA ARG A 12 4.35 15.05 26.83
C ARG A 12 3.22 16.01 27.21
N GLU A 13 3.33 16.67 28.36
CA GLU A 13 2.34 17.63 28.83
C GLU A 13 2.23 18.83 27.88
N ARG A 14 3.35 19.31 27.35
CA ARG A 14 3.36 20.38 26.35
C ARG A 14 2.69 19.94 25.05
N MET A 15 3.06 18.77 24.50
CA MET A 15 2.43 18.23 23.28
C MET A 15 0.90 18.14 23.43
N ALA A 16 0.41 17.70 24.60
CA ALA A 16 -1.02 17.63 24.87
C ALA A 16 -1.70 19.01 24.94
N ARG A 17 -0.97 20.04 25.35
CA ARG A 17 -1.49 21.41 25.50
C ARG A 17 -1.46 22.22 24.20
N THR A 18 -0.42 22.07 23.40
CA THR A 18 -0.16 22.90 22.21
C THR A 18 -0.45 22.19 20.89
N GLY A 19 -0.53 20.86 20.88
CA GLY A 19 -0.60 20.07 19.66
C GLY A 19 0.70 20.03 18.86
N GLU A 20 1.80 20.54 19.42
CA GLU A 20 3.13 20.51 18.79
C GLU A 20 3.68 19.08 18.70
N ASN A 21 4.54 18.82 17.71
CA ASN A 21 5.24 17.54 17.63
C ASN A 21 6.36 17.43 18.68
N TYR A 22 6.86 16.22 18.92
CA TYR A 22 7.86 15.95 19.96
C TYR A 22 9.13 16.81 19.82
N THR A 23 9.61 17.01 18.58
CA THR A 23 10.82 17.81 18.32
C THR A 23 10.65 19.27 18.71
N GLN A 24 9.50 19.86 18.36
CA GLN A 24 9.16 21.25 18.70
C GLN A 24 8.95 21.41 20.21
N ALA A 25 8.20 20.50 20.83
CA ALA A 25 7.95 20.53 22.27
C ALA A 25 9.24 20.35 23.09
N ARG A 26 10.15 19.48 22.65
CA ARG A 26 11.46 19.26 23.26
C ARG A 26 12.39 20.46 23.11
N ALA A 27 12.44 21.07 21.92
CA ALA A 27 13.26 22.25 21.67
C ALA A 27 12.82 23.44 22.54
N ALA A 28 11.51 23.64 22.70
CA ALA A 28 10.97 24.75 23.48
C ALA A 28 11.12 24.60 25.01
N LEU A 29 11.45 23.40 25.50
CA LEU A 29 11.71 23.12 26.92
C LEU A 29 13.21 23.06 27.25
N ARG A 30 14.08 23.17 26.24
CA ARG A 30 15.52 23.33 26.44
C ARG A 30 15.89 24.81 26.33
N PRO A 31 16.50 25.42 27.35
CA PRO A 31 16.79 26.85 27.36
C PRO A 31 17.92 27.31 26.41
N ASP A 32 18.51 26.44 25.58
CA ASP A 32 19.81 26.73 24.93
C ASP A 32 20.01 26.23 23.48
N GLU A 33 18.96 26.01 22.69
CA GLU A 33 19.15 25.80 21.24
C GLU A 33 18.33 26.78 20.39
N PRO A 34 18.97 27.57 19.49
CA PRO A 34 18.25 28.41 18.56
C PRO A 34 17.49 27.56 17.54
N SER A 35 16.21 27.87 17.37
CA SER A 35 15.26 27.20 16.47
C SER A 35 15.85 26.95 15.06
N PRO A 36 15.64 25.76 14.47
CA PRO A 36 15.89 25.57 13.05
C PRO A 36 14.85 26.37 12.25
N THR A 37 15.28 27.49 11.69
CA THR A 37 14.56 28.27 10.70
C THR A 37 14.21 27.39 9.50
N GLN A 38 12.92 27.34 9.17
CA GLN A 38 12.41 26.75 7.93
C GLN A 38 13.06 27.44 6.71
N PRO A 39 13.32 26.73 5.59
CA PRO A 39 13.75 27.37 4.36
C PRO A 39 12.57 28.15 3.75
N THR A 40 12.65 29.47 3.83
CA THR A 40 11.77 30.42 3.15
C THR A 40 11.91 30.26 1.64
N ALA A 41 10.81 29.89 0.97
CA ALA A 41 10.65 30.04 -0.47
C ALA A 41 10.93 31.50 -0.88
N THR A 42 12.03 31.72 -1.59
CA THR A 42 12.37 33.04 -2.16
C THR A 42 12.38 32.95 -3.67
N GLN A 43 11.32 33.54 -4.21
CA GLN A 43 11.10 34.03 -5.56
C GLN A 43 12.15 35.08 -5.94
N HIS A 44 12.84 34.91 -7.08
CA HIS A 44 13.57 35.96 -7.83
C HIS A 44 13.66 35.51 -9.30
N VAL A 45 12.79 36.01 -10.19
CA VAL A 45 12.93 37.24 -10.99
C VAL A 45 14.17 37.21 -11.90
N ALA A 46 13.92 37.03 -13.19
CA ALA A 46 14.86 37.23 -14.29
C ALA A 46 15.24 38.72 -14.46
N PRO A 47 16.41 39.00 -15.09
CA PRO A 47 16.34 39.84 -16.30
C PRO A 47 17.32 39.42 -17.41
N GLN A 48 16.76 39.23 -18.62
CA GLN A 48 16.99 39.95 -19.89
C GLN A 48 18.41 40.30 -20.43
N LEU A 49 18.51 40.13 -21.76
CA LEU A 49 19.45 40.71 -22.78
C LEU A 49 20.90 40.18 -22.81
N ALA A 50 21.60 40.02 -23.94
CA ALA A 50 21.33 40.02 -25.39
C ALA A 50 22.70 39.82 -26.10
N ALA A 51 22.71 39.12 -27.26
CA ALA A 51 23.67 39.26 -28.39
C ALA A 51 23.38 38.11 -29.39
N ALA A 52 22.77 38.32 -30.56
CA ALA A 52 23.34 38.85 -31.81
C ALA A 52 24.62 38.09 -32.24
N GLY A 53 24.73 37.37 -33.36
CA GLY A 53 23.92 37.22 -34.58
C GLY A 53 24.53 36.11 -35.49
N PRO A 54 24.54 36.22 -36.83
CA PRO A 54 23.68 35.43 -37.72
C PRO A 54 24.44 34.55 -38.75
N ARG A 55 23.65 33.94 -39.67
CA ARG A 55 23.96 33.18 -40.93
C ARG A 55 23.56 31.70 -40.76
N ASP A 56 22.94 31.01 -41.70
CA ASP A 56 22.89 31.16 -43.16
C ASP A 56 21.71 30.37 -43.72
N GLN A 57 21.31 30.72 -44.95
CA GLN A 57 20.16 30.21 -45.70
C GLN A 57 20.30 28.75 -46.14
N GLY A 58 19.16 28.06 -46.22
CA GLY A 58 18.99 26.75 -46.84
C GLY A 58 17.50 26.49 -47.13
N ASP A 59 17.15 26.66 -48.40
CA ASP A 59 15.86 26.69 -49.11
C ASP A 59 14.95 25.43 -48.92
N PRO A 60 13.64 25.50 -49.27
CA PRO A 60 12.58 24.63 -48.80
C PRO A 60 12.26 23.46 -49.75
N GLY A 61 11.69 22.40 -49.19
CA GLY A 61 11.14 21.27 -49.93
C GLY A 61 9.72 20.98 -49.47
N GLU A 62 8.80 21.09 -50.41
CA GLU A 62 7.38 20.76 -50.34
C GLU A 62 7.06 19.40 -49.69
N ALA A 63 6.02 19.39 -48.85
CA ALA A 63 4.98 18.36 -48.82
C ALA A 63 3.79 18.97 -48.09
N THR A 64 2.83 19.52 -48.83
CA THR A 64 1.54 18.84 -49.10
C THR A 64 0.68 18.74 -47.84
N GLU A 65 -0.33 19.61 -47.83
CA GLU A 65 -1.62 19.49 -47.16
C GLU A 65 -2.03 18.03 -46.92
N MET A 66 -2.56 17.72 -45.72
CA MET A 66 -3.87 17.08 -45.59
C MET A 66 -4.31 17.11 -44.13
N SER A 67 -5.32 17.96 -43.90
CA SER A 67 -6.52 17.68 -43.11
C SER A 67 -6.37 17.21 -41.66
N GLU A 68 -6.62 18.15 -40.77
CA GLU A 68 -7.22 17.92 -39.46
C GLU A 68 -8.52 17.12 -39.57
N PRO A 69 -8.75 16.15 -38.67
CA PRO A 69 -10.10 15.88 -38.19
C PRO A 69 -10.23 16.30 -36.73
N THR A 70 -10.98 17.37 -36.52
CA THR A 70 -11.55 17.79 -35.24
C THR A 70 -12.57 16.74 -34.78
N ALA A 71 -12.14 15.80 -33.93
CA ALA A 71 -13.05 14.93 -33.19
C ALA A 71 -13.39 15.59 -31.84
N ARG A 72 -14.50 16.34 -31.86
CA ARG A 72 -15.21 16.83 -30.68
C ARG A 72 -15.84 15.62 -29.98
N VAL A 73 -15.26 15.17 -28.87
CA VAL A 73 -15.91 14.18 -28.01
C VAL A 73 -16.92 14.93 -27.15
N GLU A 74 -18.17 14.83 -27.57
CA GLU A 74 -19.37 15.22 -26.84
C GLU A 74 -19.54 14.24 -25.68
N THR A 75 -19.21 14.66 -24.46
CA THR A 75 -19.59 13.96 -23.24
C THR A 75 -20.92 14.50 -22.76
N ASP A 76 -22.00 13.82 -23.14
CA ASP A 76 -23.27 13.85 -22.40
C ASP A 76 -24.00 12.53 -22.67
N GLU A 77 -24.11 11.69 -21.64
CA GLU A 77 -25.34 10.93 -21.31
C GLU A 77 -25.12 10.16 -20.00
N ARG A 78 -25.29 10.90 -18.91
CA ARG A 78 -26.18 10.57 -17.78
C ARG A 78 -26.49 9.07 -17.59
N VAL A 79 -25.71 8.40 -16.75
CA VAL A 79 -26.07 7.09 -16.18
C VAL A 79 -27.24 7.31 -15.21
N GLU A 80 -28.41 6.77 -15.52
CA GLU A 80 -29.55 6.71 -14.60
C GLU A 80 -29.24 5.79 -13.41
N PRO A 81 -29.51 6.20 -12.16
CA PRO A 81 -29.38 5.31 -11.01
C PRO A 81 -30.51 4.28 -10.99
N ASP A 82 -30.12 3.00 -10.86
CA ASP A 82 -31.02 1.84 -10.71
C ASP A 82 -31.96 2.03 -9.49
N PRO A 83 -33.30 2.01 -9.67
CA PRO A 83 -34.27 2.26 -8.61
C PRO A 83 -34.46 1.09 -7.62
N ARG A 84 -33.54 0.12 -7.55
CA ARG A 84 -33.62 -1.01 -6.62
C ARG A 84 -33.03 -0.74 -5.24
N PHE A 85 -32.36 0.39 -5.02
CA PHE A 85 -31.97 0.85 -3.69
C PHE A 85 -33.05 1.78 -3.13
N GLY A 86 -33.99 1.17 -2.41
CA GLY A 86 -35.10 1.85 -1.76
C GLY A 86 -34.61 2.92 -0.77
N SER A 87 -35.17 4.12 -0.94
CA SER A 87 -35.24 5.17 0.04
C SER A 87 -35.89 4.64 1.32
N GLY A 88 -35.08 4.31 2.32
CA GLY A 88 -35.53 4.03 3.68
C GLY A 88 -35.51 5.31 4.51
N ASP A 89 -36.69 5.74 4.93
CA ASP A 89 -36.98 6.73 5.96
C ASP A 89 -35.98 6.74 7.13
N TRP A 90 -35.30 7.87 7.34
CA TRP A 90 -34.51 8.16 8.55
C TRP A 90 -35.14 9.26 9.41
N ALA A 91 -36.45 9.51 9.26
CA ALA A 91 -37.17 10.46 10.07
C ALA A 91 -38.00 9.74 11.16
N GLY A 92 -37.50 9.77 12.39
CA GLY A 92 -38.37 9.75 13.59
C GLY A 92 -38.33 8.50 14.46
N ALA A 93 -37.46 8.51 15.46
CA ALA A 93 -37.71 7.93 16.80
C ALA A 93 -36.65 8.57 17.71
N GLY A 94 -36.99 9.48 18.62
CA GLY A 94 -37.57 9.12 19.91
C GLY A 94 -36.44 9.15 20.94
N ILE A 95 -36.09 10.35 21.42
CA ILE A 95 -35.18 10.51 22.56
C ILE A 95 -35.99 10.14 23.79
N GLU A 96 -35.90 8.89 24.23
CA GLU A 96 -36.35 8.49 25.55
C GLU A 96 -35.18 8.59 26.52
N ASP A 97 -35.46 9.38 27.55
CA ASP A 97 -34.73 9.54 28.80
C ASP A 97 -34.51 8.17 29.48
N VAL A 98 -33.26 7.77 29.64
CA VAL A 98 -32.86 6.67 30.52
C VAL A 98 -31.71 7.16 31.39
N THR A 99 -32.07 7.74 32.54
CA THR A 99 -31.29 7.56 33.76
C THR A 99 -31.37 6.08 34.16
N ASP A 100 -30.24 5.36 34.17
CA ASP A 100 -29.60 4.90 35.40
C ASP A 100 -28.32 4.07 35.14
N GLU A 101 -27.46 4.10 36.14
CA GLU A 101 -26.51 3.08 36.59
C GLU A 101 -25.40 2.54 35.67
N GLN A 102 -24.18 3.05 35.95
CA GLN A 102 -22.91 2.34 36.05
C GLN A 102 -22.78 0.99 35.30
N ALA A 103 -22.36 1.08 34.04
CA ALA A 103 -21.46 0.11 33.46
C ALA A 103 -20.12 0.81 33.21
N GLU A 104 -19.06 0.30 33.84
CA GLU A 104 -17.67 0.63 33.50
C GLU A 104 -17.52 0.70 31.96
N PRO A 105 -16.90 1.75 31.40
CA PRO A 105 -16.68 1.81 29.97
C PRO A 105 -15.73 0.67 29.60
N SER A 106 -16.31 -0.41 29.05
CA SER A 106 -15.55 -1.35 28.23
C SER A 106 -14.89 -0.49 27.16
N GLY A 107 -13.58 -0.27 27.31
CA GLY A 107 -12.79 0.51 26.38
C GLY A 107 -13.05 0.00 24.96
N PRO A 108 -12.98 0.87 23.94
CA PRO A 108 -13.23 0.45 22.57
C PRO A 108 -12.38 -0.79 22.30
N GLU A 109 -13.02 -1.88 21.88
CA GLU A 109 -12.34 -3.07 21.37
C GLU A 109 -11.30 -2.56 20.37
N GLN A 110 -10.03 -2.60 20.79
CA GLN A 110 -8.94 -2.18 19.93
C GLN A 110 -9.01 -3.10 18.71
N PRO A 111 -9.14 -2.55 17.49
CA PRO A 111 -9.22 -3.37 16.29
C PRO A 111 -7.95 -4.20 16.25
N ALA A 112 -8.05 -5.53 16.38
CA ALA A 112 -6.97 -6.53 16.45
C ALA A 112 -5.59 -5.86 16.35
N SER A 113 -5.15 -5.25 17.45
CA SER A 113 -4.11 -4.23 17.38
C SER A 113 -2.86 -4.87 16.82
N LEU A 114 -2.28 -4.23 15.79
CA LEU A 114 -0.98 -4.55 15.21
C LEU A 114 0.07 -4.45 16.33
N SER A 115 0.12 -5.49 17.17
CA SER A 115 0.92 -5.48 18.38
C SER A 115 2.32 -5.96 18.01
N VAL A 116 3.31 -5.16 18.40
CA VAL A 116 4.72 -5.52 18.20
C VAL A 116 5.03 -6.89 18.80
N ALA A 117 4.46 -7.19 19.97
CA ALA A 117 4.63 -8.48 20.63
C ALA A 117 4.19 -9.66 19.73
N ALA A 118 3.03 -9.56 19.06
CA ALA A 118 2.55 -10.63 18.20
C ALA A 118 3.46 -10.91 16.99
N TYR A 119 4.10 -9.89 16.42
CA TYR A 119 5.10 -10.13 15.36
C TYR A 119 6.37 -10.79 15.91
N LEU A 120 6.84 -10.34 17.08
CA LEU A 120 8.03 -10.89 17.72
C LEU A 120 7.84 -12.32 18.24
N ASP A 121 6.60 -12.73 18.54
CA ASP A 121 6.26 -14.13 18.83
C ASP A 121 6.44 -15.03 17.60
N VAL A 122 6.21 -14.49 16.40
CA VAL A 122 6.45 -15.20 15.13
C VAL A 122 7.95 -15.22 14.82
N GLU A 123 8.61 -14.06 14.91
CA GLU A 123 10.04 -13.92 14.64
C GLU A 123 10.70 -12.92 15.61
N PRO A 124 11.41 -13.42 16.64
CA PRO A 124 12.04 -12.56 17.65
C PRO A 124 13.17 -11.67 17.14
N THR A 125 13.67 -11.94 15.92
CA THR A 125 14.81 -11.24 15.31
C THR A 125 14.42 -10.03 14.48
N LEU A 126 13.13 -9.72 14.34
CA LEU A 126 12.66 -8.57 13.57
C LEU A 126 13.19 -7.25 14.15
N SER A 127 13.69 -6.40 13.26
CA SER A 127 14.08 -5.04 13.59
C SER A 127 12.88 -4.10 13.69
N ILE A 128 13.11 -2.88 14.19
CA ILE A 128 12.07 -1.84 14.21
C ILE A 128 11.63 -1.48 12.78
N ASP A 129 12.56 -1.43 11.84
CA ASP A 129 12.26 -1.11 10.44
C ASP A 129 11.39 -2.20 9.80
N ASP A 130 11.62 -3.47 10.12
CA ASP A 130 10.80 -4.59 9.65
C ASP A 130 9.36 -4.50 10.18
N LEU A 131 9.20 -4.16 11.46
CA LEU A 131 7.88 -3.98 12.08
C LEU A 131 7.12 -2.80 11.47
N ILE A 132 7.81 -1.70 11.19
CA ILE A 132 7.24 -0.54 10.50
C ILE A 132 6.81 -0.95 9.08
N MET A 133 7.65 -1.67 8.35
CA MET A 133 7.35 -2.15 7.00
C MET A 133 6.08 -3.01 7.01
N LEU A 134 6.04 -4.07 7.83
CA LEU A 134 4.88 -4.98 7.93
C LEU A 134 3.59 -4.22 8.30
N GLY A 135 3.67 -3.34 9.31
CA GLY A 135 2.53 -2.53 9.74
C GLY A 135 2.07 -1.54 8.67
N SER A 136 3.01 -0.91 7.95
CA SER A 136 2.71 0.07 6.89
C SER A 136 2.01 -0.54 5.67
N LEU A 137 2.34 -1.80 5.36
CA LEU A 137 1.68 -2.56 4.30
C LEU A 137 0.34 -3.15 4.76
N GLY A 138 -0.01 -3.05 6.05
CA GLY A 138 -1.23 -3.64 6.60
C GLY A 138 -1.15 -5.16 6.75
N ILE A 139 0.04 -5.74 6.73
CA ILE A 139 0.25 -7.18 6.88
C ILE A 139 0.08 -7.54 8.35
N SER A 140 -1.02 -8.19 8.73
CA SER A 140 -1.26 -8.55 10.13
C SER A 140 -0.26 -9.59 10.66
N PRO A 141 -0.07 -9.69 12.00
CA PRO A 141 0.77 -10.75 12.59
C PRO A 141 0.32 -12.16 12.18
N ALA A 142 -0.99 -12.37 12.05
CA ALA A 142 -1.55 -13.65 11.61
C ALA A 142 -1.18 -13.96 10.16
N ALA A 143 -1.33 -12.98 9.25
CA ALA A 143 -0.94 -13.15 7.84
C ALA A 143 0.57 -13.39 7.69
N PHE A 144 1.39 -12.70 8.48
CA PHE A 144 2.83 -12.91 8.52
C PHE A 144 3.18 -14.32 9.03
N ALA A 145 2.55 -14.78 10.12
CA ALA A 145 2.71 -16.13 10.65
C ALA A 145 2.32 -17.20 9.61
N ASP A 146 1.20 -16.99 8.92
CA ASP A 146 0.71 -17.90 7.88
C ASP A 146 1.68 -18.02 6.71
N ALA A 147 2.26 -16.90 6.26
CA ALA A 147 3.28 -16.87 5.22
C ALA A 147 4.55 -17.62 5.66
N ARG A 148 5.03 -17.35 6.88
CA ARG A 148 6.18 -18.06 7.49
C ARG A 148 5.95 -19.57 7.61
N ALA A 149 4.73 -19.99 7.93
CA ALA A 149 4.37 -21.39 8.05
C ALA A 149 4.22 -22.08 6.68
N ALA A 150 3.68 -21.39 5.68
CA ALA A 150 3.55 -21.92 4.33
C ALA A 150 4.91 -22.03 3.62
N TRP A 151 5.84 -21.13 3.92
CA TRP A 151 7.17 -21.12 3.32
C TRP A 151 8.26 -20.84 4.36
N PRO A 152 8.90 -21.89 4.91
CA PRO A 152 10.02 -21.73 5.83
C PRO A 152 11.18 -20.96 5.18
N GLY A 153 11.60 -19.86 5.81
CA GLY A 153 12.70 -19.02 5.31
C GLY A 153 12.32 -17.99 4.25
N ILE A 154 11.03 -17.77 4.01
CA ILE A 154 10.55 -16.66 3.15
C ILE A 154 11.15 -15.32 3.58
N THR A 155 11.56 -14.46 2.66
CA THR A 155 12.08 -13.14 3.04
C THR A 155 10.95 -12.17 3.35
N LEU A 156 11.26 -11.06 4.04
CA LEU A 156 10.26 -10.02 4.28
C LEU A 156 9.81 -9.33 2.99
N ASP A 157 10.71 -9.18 2.02
CA ASP A 157 10.38 -8.66 0.68
C ASP A 157 9.41 -9.59 -0.05
N ASP A 158 9.60 -10.91 0.06
CA ASP A 158 8.68 -11.89 -0.51
C ASP A 158 7.29 -11.82 0.15
N VAL A 159 7.23 -11.70 1.49
CA VAL A 159 5.95 -11.54 2.20
C VAL A 159 5.24 -10.28 1.72
N ALA A 160 5.96 -9.17 1.56
CA ALA A 160 5.42 -7.93 1.02
C ALA A 160 4.92 -8.11 -0.43
N GLY A 161 5.68 -8.81 -1.27
CA GLY A 161 5.32 -9.15 -2.65
C GLY A 161 4.01 -9.95 -2.70
N LEU A 162 3.93 -11.04 -1.94
CA LEU A 162 2.73 -11.86 -1.83
C LEU A 162 1.51 -11.04 -1.39
N HIS A 163 1.67 -10.21 -0.35
CA HIS A 163 0.59 -9.37 0.15
C HIS A 163 0.10 -8.37 -0.90
N SER A 164 1.04 -7.71 -1.61
CA SER A 164 0.71 -6.74 -2.66
C SER A 164 -0.06 -7.36 -3.83
N MET A 165 0.20 -8.64 -4.11
CA MET A 165 -0.49 -9.41 -5.16
C MET A 165 -1.79 -10.06 -4.67
N GLY A 166 -2.13 -9.94 -3.38
CA GLY A 166 -3.28 -10.63 -2.78
C GLY A 166 -3.12 -12.15 -2.74
N ILE A 167 -1.87 -12.66 -2.74
CA ILE A 167 -1.58 -14.09 -2.66
C ILE A 167 -1.60 -14.51 -1.19
N SER A 168 -2.49 -15.44 -0.84
CA SER A 168 -2.56 -16.02 0.50
C SER A 168 -1.61 -17.19 0.69
N ALA A 169 -1.30 -17.50 1.94
CA ALA A 169 -0.54 -18.70 2.31
C ALA A 169 -1.21 -20.00 1.83
N GLU A 170 -2.54 -20.01 1.70
CA GLU A 170 -3.30 -21.15 1.17
C GLU A 170 -2.97 -21.42 -0.30
N VAL A 171 -2.89 -20.37 -1.12
CA VAL A 171 -2.50 -20.51 -2.54
C VAL A 171 -1.12 -21.15 -2.66
N ILE A 172 -0.17 -20.76 -1.80
CA ILE A 172 1.19 -21.35 -1.78
C ILE A 172 1.13 -22.85 -1.43
N ARG A 173 0.37 -23.22 -0.40
CA ARG A 173 0.19 -24.62 0.01
C ARG A 173 -0.48 -25.46 -1.09
N ASP A 174 -1.43 -24.89 -1.83
CA ASP A 174 -2.07 -25.54 -2.96
C ASP A 174 -1.10 -25.83 -4.11
N TRP A 175 -0.21 -24.89 -4.40
CA TRP A 175 0.86 -25.09 -5.38
C TRP A 175 1.84 -26.17 -4.92
N HIS A 176 2.25 -26.16 -3.65
CA HIS A 176 3.13 -27.20 -3.09
C HIS A 176 2.50 -28.59 -3.03
N THR A 177 1.18 -28.69 -3.01
CA THR A 177 0.48 -29.97 -3.14
C THR A 177 0.67 -30.58 -4.54
N ILE A 178 0.88 -29.75 -5.57
CA ILE A 178 1.10 -30.19 -6.95
C ILE A 178 2.60 -30.41 -7.21
N ASP A 179 3.41 -29.45 -6.78
CA ASP A 179 4.84 -29.46 -6.91
C ASP A 179 5.49 -28.96 -5.61
N PRO A 180 5.91 -29.89 -4.72
CA PRO A 180 6.55 -29.54 -3.46
C PRO A 180 7.85 -28.74 -3.62
N SER A 181 8.44 -28.72 -4.81
CA SER A 181 9.67 -28.00 -5.13
C SER A 181 9.46 -26.72 -5.92
N ALA A 182 8.22 -26.33 -6.20
CA ALA A 182 7.90 -25.10 -6.93
C ALA A 182 8.52 -23.88 -6.24
N PRO A 183 9.38 -23.10 -6.92
CA PRO A 183 9.93 -21.87 -6.35
C PRO A 183 8.84 -20.81 -6.21
N LEU A 184 8.99 -19.93 -5.22
CA LEU A 184 7.97 -18.92 -4.89
C LEU A 184 7.75 -17.96 -6.06
N GLU A 185 8.82 -17.60 -6.77
CA GLU A 185 8.77 -16.72 -7.94
C GLU A 185 7.96 -17.32 -9.08
N GLU A 186 8.02 -18.63 -9.31
CA GLU A 186 7.18 -19.32 -10.31
C GLU A 186 5.71 -19.32 -9.87
N ILE A 187 5.44 -19.50 -8.58
CA ILE A 187 4.07 -19.42 -8.03
C ILE A 187 3.51 -18.00 -8.23
N MET A 188 4.28 -16.97 -7.89
CA MET A 188 3.89 -15.58 -8.11
C MET A 188 3.69 -15.29 -9.60
N GLY A 189 4.60 -15.77 -10.46
CA GLY A 189 4.49 -15.67 -11.91
C GLY A 189 3.19 -16.30 -12.43
N ALA A 190 2.84 -17.49 -11.95
CA ALA A 190 1.60 -18.17 -12.29
C ALA A 190 0.37 -17.35 -11.91
N VAL A 191 0.30 -16.87 -10.67
CA VAL A 191 -0.83 -16.06 -10.22
C VAL A 191 -0.93 -14.76 -11.02
N SER A 192 0.20 -14.12 -11.36
CA SER A 192 0.22 -12.85 -12.11
C SER A 192 -0.42 -12.94 -13.49
N VAL A 193 -0.38 -14.11 -14.13
CA VAL A 193 -1.00 -14.36 -15.44
C VAL A 193 -2.38 -14.98 -15.33
N GLY A 194 -2.90 -15.22 -14.12
CA GLY A 194 -4.19 -15.87 -13.89
C GLY A 194 -4.15 -17.41 -13.91
N LEU A 195 -2.95 -18.00 -13.90
CA LEU A 195 -2.80 -19.45 -13.83
C LEU A 195 -3.04 -19.93 -12.38
N THR A 196 -4.07 -20.74 -12.20
CA THR A 196 -4.42 -21.33 -10.88
C THR A 196 -3.84 -22.73 -10.70
N PRO A 197 -3.67 -23.22 -9.45
CA PRO A 197 -3.28 -24.60 -9.17
C PRO A 197 -4.17 -25.63 -9.89
N ALA A 198 -5.49 -25.40 -9.92
CA ALA A 198 -6.45 -26.27 -10.58
C ALA A 198 -6.26 -26.30 -12.12
N LEU A 199 -6.05 -25.13 -12.73
CA LEU A 199 -5.77 -25.05 -14.16
C LEU A 199 -4.45 -25.73 -14.52
N PHE A 200 -3.41 -25.54 -13.70
CA PHE A 200 -2.12 -26.22 -13.89
C PHE A 200 -2.25 -27.74 -13.82
N ARG A 201 -3.01 -28.29 -12.86
CA ARG A 201 -3.32 -29.74 -12.81
C ARG A 201 -3.95 -30.22 -14.12
N SER A 202 -4.91 -29.47 -14.67
CA SER A 202 -5.56 -29.83 -15.95
C SER A 202 -4.59 -29.83 -17.14
N TYR A 203 -3.55 -28.99 -17.11
CA TYR A 203 -2.51 -29.03 -18.13
C TYR A 203 -1.61 -30.25 -17.96
N ARG A 204 -1.26 -30.63 -16.73
CA ARG A 204 -0.43 -31.82 -16.45
C ARG A 204 -1.08 -33.13 -16.84
N GLU A 205 -2.42 -33.20 -16.85
CA GLU A 205 -3.15 -34.36 -17.39
C GLU A 205 -2.88 -34.58 -18.89
N ARG A 206 -2.62 -33.51 -19.64
CA ARG A 206 -2.30 -33.56 -21.07
C ARG A 206 -0.79 -33.59 -21.35
N PHE A 207 -0.02 -32.92 -20.50
CA PHE A 207 1.43 -32.75 -20.63
C PHE A 207 2.11 -33.15 -19.32
N ALA A 208 2.43 -34.44 -19.16
CA ALA A 208 2.94 -35.00 -17.91
C ALA A 208 4.19 -34.26 -17.35
N ASP A 209 5.07 -33.81 -18.25
CA ASP A 209 6.35 -33.13 -17.95
C ASP A 209 6.25 -31.59 -18.01
N LEU A 210 5.05 -31.03 -17.92
CA LEU A 210 4.86 -29.58 -17.93
C LEU A 210 5.33 -28.94 -16.62
N THR A 211 6.25 -28.00 -16.73
CA THR A 211 6.72 -27.16 -15.61
C THR A 211 5.80 -25.94 -15.44
N ILE A 212 5.84 -25.29 -14.27
CA ILE A 212 5.04 -24.10 -13.99
C ILE A 212 5.43 -22.97 -14.97
N ASP A 213 6.73 -22.72 -15.16
CA ASP A 213 7.24 -21.79 -16.18
C ASP A 213 6.64 -21.99 -17.58
N ARG A 214 6.58 -23.24 -18.05
CA ARG A 214 6.00 -23.54 -19.38
C ARG A 214 4.49 -23.36 -19.39
N ALA A 215 3.83 -23.66 -18.29
CA ALA A 215 2.39 -23.42 -18.13
C ALA A 215 2.08 -21.91 -18.13
N ILE A 216 2.90 -21.09 -17.47
CA ILE A 216 2.83 -19.63 -17.52
C ILE A 216 2.96 -19.15 -18.97
N ALA A 217 3.98 -19.62 -19.68
CA ALA A 217 4.20 -19.25 -21.07
C ALA A 217 3.00 -19.64 -21.95
N LEU A 218 2.48 -20.87 -21.82
CA LEU A 218 1.32 -21.37 -22.55
C LEU A 218 0.06 -20.52 -22.28
N HIS A 219 -0.19 -20.20 -21.02
CA HIS A 219 -1.35 -19.42 -20.60
C HIS A 219 -1.25 -17.96 -21.09
N SER A 220 -0.06 -17.36 -21.00
CA SER A 220 0.19 -15.97 -21.42
C SER A 220 -0.05 -15.72 -22.90
N ILE A 221 0.17 -16.72 -23.76
CA ILE A 221 -0.07 -16.64 -25.20
C ILE A 221 -1.48 -17.10 -25.61
N GLY A 222 -2.35 -17.41 -24.64
CA GLY A 222 -3.74 -17.80 -24.88
C GLY A 222 -3.91 -19.19 -25.50
N LEU A 223 -2.89 -20.06 -25.46
CA LEU A 223 -3.00 -21.45 -25.91
C LEU A 223 -3.66 -22.31 -24.81
N THR A 224 -4.86 -21.92 -24.42
CA THR A 224 -5.68 -22.60 -23.42
C THR A 224 -6.82 -23.33 -24.14
N GLY A 225 -6.64 -24.63 -24.39
CA GLY A 225 -7.65 -25.49 -25.03
C GLY A 225 -8.57 -26.14 -24.02
#